data_AF-A0A933XPJ9-F1
#
_entry.id   AF-A0A933XPJ9-F1
#
_cell.length_a   1.000
_cell.length_b   1.000
_cell.length_c   1.000
_cell.angle_alpha   90.00
_cell.angle_beta   90.00
_cell.angle_gamma   90.00
#
_symmetry.space_group_name_H-M   'P 1'
#
loop_
_entity.id
_entity.type
_entity.pdbx_description
1 polymer ?
#
loop_
_entity_poly.entity_id
_entity_poly.type
_entity_poly.pdbx_seq_one_letter_code
_entity_poly.pdbx_strand_id
1 'polypeptide(L)' 'MIYLKKSPKESNEKLISRFQKKVQGSRILLLVKEKMYFRKPKKSGFIRKKAIMRDHYRALREKQKYL' A
#
# COMPACT_ATOMS: atom_id res chain seq x y z
N MET A 1 13.52 -2.35 -6.91
CA MET A 1 13.62 -1.20 -7.85
C MET A 1 12.43 -1.28 -8.80
N ILE A 2 11.76 -0.15 -9.10
CA ILE A 2 10.56 -0.14 -9.96
C ILE A 2 10.98 0.21 -11.38
N TYR A 3 10.79 -0.73 -12.31
CA TYR A 3 11.06 -0.51 -13.73
C TYR A 3 9.76 -0.25 -14.51
N LEU A 4 9.77 0.82 -15.30
CA LEU A 4 8.71 1.18 -16.24
C LEU A 4 9.30 1.79 -17.50
N LYS A 5 8.81 1.33 -18.65
CA LYS A 5 9.05 1.93 -19.96
C LYS A 5 7.74 2.49 -20.49
N LYS A 6 7.77 3.71 -21.03
CA LYS A 6 6.63 4.35 -21.70
C LYS A 6 6.31 3.60 -22.99
N SER A 7 5.03 3.31 -23.22
CA SER A 7 4.61 2.75 -24.50
C SER A 7 4.35 3.86 -25.54
N PRO A 8 4.49 3.60 -26.84
CA PRO A 8 4.33 4.63 -27.88
C PRO A 8 2.92 5.26 -27.92
N LYS A 9 1.90 4.52 -27.49
CA LYS A 9 0.48 4.95 -27.52
C LYS A 9 -0.03 5.42 -26.16
N GLU A 10 0.86 5.62 -25.19
CA GLU A 10 0.50 5.97 -23.82
C GLU A 10 0.69 7.47 -23.56
N SER A 11 -0.34 8.10 -22.99
CA SER A 11 -0.25 9.46 -22.46
C SER A 11 0.60 9.50 -21.18
N ASN A 12 1.21 10.65 -20.89
CA ASN A 12 2.05 10.80 -19.70
C ASN A 12 1.28 10.52 -18.40
N GLU A 13 0.00 10.90 -18.33
CA GLU A 13 -0.86 10.64 -17.16
C GLU A 13 -1.06 9.15 -16.89
N LYS A 14 -1.27 8.35 -17.96
CA LYS A 14 -1.40 6.89 -17.85
C LYS A 14 -0.10 6.25 -17.36
N LEU A 15 1.05 6.75 -17.83
CA LEU A 15 2.36 6.32 -17.37
C LEU A 15 2.56 6.61 -15.86
N ILE A 16 2.22 7.83 -15.43
CA ILE A 16 2.30 8.23 -14.02
C ILE A 16 1.39 7.35 -13.15
N SER A 17 0.15 7.12 -13.58
CA SER A 17 -0.80 6.25 -12.86
C SER A 17 -0.26 4.82 -12.71
N ARG A 18 0.31 4.24 -13.77
CA ARG A 18 0.95 2.90 -13.70
C ARG A 18 2.14 2.88 -12.75
N PHE A 19 2.97 3.92 -12.79
CA PHE A 19 4.09 4.05 -11.88
C PHE A 19 3.61 4.10 -10.42
N GLN A 20 2.61 4.93 -10.11
CA GLN A 20 2.02 5.02 -8.78
C GLN A 20 1.46 3.67 -8.31
N LYS A 21 0.75 2.93 -9.18
CA LYS A 21 0.26 1.57 -8.87
C LYS A 21 1.40 0.60 -8.53
N LYS A 22 2.51 0.62 -9.31
CA LYS A 22 3.68 -0.22 -9.00
C LYS A 22 4.36 0.20 -7.69
N VAL A 23 4.47 1.51 -7.40
CA VAL A 23 5.00 2.03 -6.14
C VAL A 23 4.17 1.52 -4.97
N GLN A 24 2.84 1.68 -5.03
CA GLN A 24 1.93 1.21 -4.01
C GLN A 24 2.01 -0.31 -3.81
N GLY A 25 2.01 -1.08 -4.92
CA GLY A 25 2.13 -2.54 -4.88
C GLY A 25 3.44 -3.04 -4.27
N SER A 26 4.55 -2.35 -4.54
CA SER A 26 5.87 -2.68 -3.97
C SER A 26 5.99 -2.41 -2.47
N ARG A 27 5.10 -1.59 -1.90
CA ARG A 27 5.12 -1.13 -0.50
C ARG A 27 6.44 -0.49 -0.06
N ILE A 28 7.30 -0.06 -0.99
CA ILE A 28 8.64 0.44 -0.68
C ILE A 28 8.62 1.64 0.26
N LEU A 29 7.66 2.56 0.08
CA LEU A 29 7.49 3.73 0.94
C LEU A 29 7.11 3.35 2.38
N LEU A 30 6.29 2.30 2.56
CA LEU A 30 5.92 1.82 3.89
C LEU A 30 7.12 1.19 4.60
N LEU A 31 7.92 0.41 3.87
CA LEU A 31 9.13 -0.21 4.41
C LEU A 31 10.17 0.83 4.83
N VAL A 32 10.41 1.83 3.97
CA VAL A 32 11.34 2.92 4.29
C VAL A 32 10.86 3.70 5.51
N LYS A 33 9.58 4.08 5.57
CA LYS A 33 9.00 4.79 6.73
C LYS A 33 9.02 3.96 8.01
N GLU A 34 8.86 2.64 7.92
CA GLU A 34 8.97 1.75 9.09
C GLU A 34 10.40 1.66 9.61
N LYS A 35 11.40 1.69 8.73
CA LYS A 35 12.83 1.65 9.06
C LYS A 35 13.44 3.01 9.44
N MET A 36 12.72 4.11 9.18
CA MET A 36 13.21 5.48 9.40
C MET A 36 13.58 5.78 10.86
N TYR A 37 12.92 5.13 11.81
CA TYR A 37 13.19 5.30 13.23
C TYR A 37 13.32 3.93 13.92
N PHE A 38 14.12 3.88 14.98
CA PHE A 38 14.17 2.71 15.85
C PHE A 38 12.80 2.41 16.46
N ARG A 39 12.42 1.13 16.47
CA ARG A 39 11.17 0.66 17.07
C ARG A 39 11.44 -0.60 17.88
N LYS A 40 10.88 -0.65 19.09
CA LYS A 40 10.85 -1.88 19.89
C LYS A 40 10.05 -2.97 19.14
N PRO A 41 10.41 -4.26 19.31
CA PRO A 41 9.66 -5.35 18.71
C PRO A 41 8.19 -5.31 19.16
N LYS A 42 7.29 -5.55 18.22
CA LYS A 42 5.84 -5.51 18.47
C LYS A 42 5.44 -6.76 19.27
N LYS A 43 4.67 -6.57 20.35
CA LYS A 43 4.05 -7.67 21.10
C LYS A 43 2.98 -8.36 20.25
N SER A 44 2.78 -9.67 20.47
CA SER A 44 1.76 -10.49 19.77
C SER A 44 0.36 -9.87 19.82
N GLY A 45 -0.05 -9.34 20.98
CA GLY A 45 -1.34 -8.66 21.15
C GLY A 45 -1.51 -7.42 20.27
N PHE A 46 -0.46 -6.66 20.03
CA PHE A 46 -0.49 -5.49 19.14
C PHE A 46 -0.67 -5.94 17.68
N ILE A 47 0.04 -6.98 17.27
CA ILE A 47 -0.07 -7.55 15.91
C ILE A 47 -1.50 -8.06 15.67
N ARG A 48 -2.08 -8.77 16.65
CA ARG A 48 -3.46 -9.28 16.59
C ARG A 48 -4.49 -8.17 16.47
N LYS A 49 -4.44 -7.15 17.35
CA LYS A 49 -5.35 -6.00 17.28
C LYS A 49 -5.27 -5.29 15.93
N LYS A 50 -4.05 -5.11 15.40
CA LYS A 50 -3.85 -4.51 14.07
C LYS A 50 -4.41 -5.38 12.94
N ALA A 51 -4.33 -6.71 13.05
CA ALA A 51 -4.94 -7.62 12.06
C ALA A 51 -6.46 -7.50 12.07
N ILE A 52 -7.10 -7.58 13.25
CA ILE A 52 -8.55 -7.44 13.41
C ILE A 52 -9.05 -6.13 12.82
N MET A 53 -8.38 -5.00 13.13
CA MET A 53 -8.78 -3.70 12.60
C MET A 53 -8.62 -3.62 11.07
N ARG A 54 -7.61 -4.27 10.48
CA ARG A 54 -7.46 -4.31 9.02
C ARG A 54 -8.65 -5.00 8.34
N ASP A 55 -9.10 -6.11 8.91
CA ASP A 55 -10.24 -6.85 8.36
C ASP A 55 -11.55 -6.10 8.57
N HIS A 56 -11.73 -5.46 9.74
CA HIS A 56 -12.84 -4.53 9.98
C HIS A 56 -12.92 -3.44 8.91
N TYR A 57 -11.82 -2.73 8.63
CA TYR A 57 -11.81 -1.69 7.60
C TYR A 57 -11.96 -2.23 6.17
N ARG A 58 -11.60 -3.49 5.90
CA ARG A 58 -11.87 -4.12 4.60
C ARG A 58 -13.36 -4.37 4.43
N ALA A 59 -14.00 -4.98 5.43
CA ALA A 59 -15.44 -5.21 5.43
C ALA A 59 -16.23 -3.90 5.34
N LEU A 60 -15.80 -2.85 6.06
CA LEU A 60 -16.44 -1.53 5.98
C LEU A 60 -16.39 -0.95 4.57
N ARG A 61 -15.23 -1.02 3.89
CA ARG A 61 -15.09 -0.54 2.52
C ARG A 61 -15.92 -1.35 1.52
N GLU A 62 -16.03 -2.66 1.72
CA GLU A 62 -16.88 -3.50 0.87
C GLU A 62 -18.35 -3.12 1.02
N LYS A 63 -18.83 -2.92 2.26
CA LYS A 63 -20.20 -2.45 2.51
C LYS A 63 -20.48 -1.09 1.85
N GLN A 64 -19.55 -0.14 1.97
CA GLN A 64 -19.68 1.19 1.37
C GLN A 64 -19.65 1.20 -0.16
N LYS A 65 -19.19 0.11 -0.81
CA LYS A 65 -19.18 0.03 -2.27
C LYS A 65 -20.57 -0.18 -2.87
N TYR A 66 -21.51 -0.68 -2.08
CA TYR A 66 -22.87 -1.05 -2.49
C TYR A 66 -23.96 -0.17 -1.85
N LEU A 67 -23.55 0.88 -1.12
CA LEU A 67 -24.40 1.97 -0.62
C LEU A 67 -24.20 3.18 -1.52
#